data_AF-A0A821AA95-F1
#
_entry.id   AF-A0A821AA95-F1
#
_cell.length_a   1.000
_cell.length_b   1.000
_cell.length_c   1.000
_cell.angle_alpha   90.00
_cell.angle_beta   90.00
_cell.angle_gamma   90.00
#
_symmetry.space_group_name_H-M   'P 1'
#
loop_
_entity.id
_entity.type
_entity.pdbx_description
1 polymer ?
#
loop_
_entity_poly.entity_id
_entity_poly.type
_entity_poly.pdbx_seq_one_letter_code
_entity_poly.pdbx_strand_id
1 'polypeptide(L)'
;ATQYYDIEPDIICLAKGIGSGLSIGVCTARADIMDWARRAHASTFSGNPVCIAAALKTIELLENGLVQNAHTVGNYLKDRLAKLLDKYECVGDVRGLGLMIGV
;
A
#
# COMPACT_ATOMS: atom_id res chain seq x y z
N ALA A 1 3.12 3.77 4.31
CA ALA A 1 3.23 5.18 3.86
C ALA A 1 3.05 6.12 5.05
N THR A 2 1.92 6.06 5.75
CA THR A 2 1.68 6.84 6.99
C THR A 2 2.82 6.72 8.01
N GLN A 3 3.30 5.49 8.27
CA GLN A 3 4.46 5.23 9.14
C GLN A 3 5.77 5.91 8.70
N TYR A 4 6.01 6.10 7.40
CA TYR A 4 7.22 6.79 6.93
C TYR A 4 7.21 8.29 7.23
N TYR A 5 6.01 8.86 7.37
CA TYR A 5 5.80 10.29 7.58
C TYR A 5 5.25 10.61 8.97
N ASP A 6 5.20 9.62 9.87
CA ASP A 6 4.65 9.73 11.22
C ASP A 6 3.25 10.37 11.24
N ILE A 7 2.37 9.89 10.34
CA ILE A 7 1.00 10.40 10.20
C ILE A 7 0.04 9.44 10.90
N GLU A 8 -0.83 9.99 11.75
CA GLU A 8 -1.98 9.32 12.34
C GLU A 8 -3.28 9.82 11.68
N PRO A 9 -3.78 9.14 10.64
CA PRO A 9 -4.97 9.60 9.92
C PRO A 9 -6.27 9.18 10.62
N ASP A 10 -7.27 10.05 10.53
CA ASP A 10 -8.64 9.79 10.98
C ASP A 10 -9.31 8.63 10.19
N ILE A 11 -9.02 8.56 8.88
CA ILE A 11 -9.56 7.61 7.91
C ILE A 11 -8.44 7.13 6.98
N ILE A 12 -8.37 5.82 6.72
CA ILE A 12 -7.46 5.18 5.75
C ILE A 12 -8.28 4.40 4.73
N CYS A 13 -7.95 4.60 3.46
CA CYS A 13 -8.53 3.85 2.34
C CYS A 13 -7.47 2.91 1.74
N LEU A 14 -7.80 1.63 1.58
CA LEU A 14 -6.95 0.59 1.01
C LEU A 14 -7.68 -0.12 -0.13
N ALA A 15 -6.92 -0.57 -1.13
CA ALA A 15 -7.39 -1.40 -2.24
C ALA A 15 -6.14 -2.05 -2.87
N LYS A 16 -6.14 -2.30 -4.18
CA LYS A 16 -4.97 -2.75 -4.96
C LYS A 16 -4.21 -3.90 -4.27
N GLY A 17 -3.07 -3.59 -3.65
CA GLY A 17 -2.20 -4.55 -2.98
C GLY A 17 -2.91 -5.40 -1.93
N ILE A 18 -3.92 -4.88 -1.21
CA ILE A 18 -4.63 -5.66 -0.18
C ILE A 18 -5.35 -6.90 -0.75
N GLY A 19 -5.77 -6.84 -2.01
CA GLY A 19 -6.43 -7.96 -2.68
C GLY A 19 -5.50 -8.88 -3.45
N SER A 20 -4.22 -8.51 -3.63
CA SER A 20 -3.23 -9.22 -4.44
C SER A 20 -3.78 -9.77 -5.78
N GLY A 21 -4.61 -8.97 -6.46
CA GLY A 21 -5.28 -9.34 -7.72
C GLY A 21 -6.80 -9.52 -7.62
N LEU A 22 -7.35 -9.79 -6.43
CA LEU A 22 -8.79 -9.81 -6.20
C LEU A 22 -9.36 -8.41 -5.91
N SER A 23 -10.63 -8.22 -6.25
CA SER A 23 -11.31 -6.93 -6.13
C SER A 23 -11.83 -6.68 -4.72
N ILE A 24 -11.06 -5.92 -3.94
CA ILE A 24 -11.44 -5.48 -2.59
C ILE A 24 -11.00 -4.04 -2.35
N GLY A 25 -11.90 -3.27 -1.75
CA GLY A 25 -11.63 -1.95 -1.17
C GLY A 25 -11.98 -1.96 0.32
N VAL A 26 -11.21 -1.24 1.11
CA VAL A 26 -11.35 -1.13 2.56
C VAL A 26 -11.29 0.33 2.95
N CYS A 27 -12.24 0.78 3.78
CA CYS A 27 -12.20 2.06 4.45
C CYS A 27 -12.17 1.78 5.96
N THR A 28 -11.08 2.15 6.62
CA THR A 28 -10.93 2.03 8.07
C THR A 28 -10.90 3.42 8.68
N ALA A 29 -11.64 3.63 9.76
CA ALA A 29 -11.66 4.89 10.50
C ALA A 29 -11.73 4.60 12.00
N ARG A 30 -11.48 5.61 12.84
CA ARG A 30 -11.75 5.49 14.27
C ARG A 30 -13.23 5.19 14.55
N ALA A 31 -13.49 4.55 15.69
CA ALA A 31 -14.83 4.12 16.07
C ALA A 31 -15.82 5.28 16.23
N ASP A 32 -15.37 6.44 16.74
CA ASP A 32 -16.18 7.66 16.86
C ASP A 32 -16.56 8.27 15.50
N ILE A 33 -15.77 8.00 14.45
CA ILE A 33 -16.07 8.41 13.07
C ILE A 33 -16.98 7.38 12.37
N MET A 34 -16.79 6.10 12.66
CA MET A 34 -17.52 4.99 12.04
C MET A 34 -18.85 4.64 12.75
N ASP A 35 -19.37 5.53 13.60
CA ASP A 35 -20.63 5.36 14.34
C ASP A 35 -21.86 5.70 13.48
N TRP A 36 -22.01 5.02 12.35
CA TRP A 36 -23.13 5.25 11.43
C TRP A 36 -24.34 4.40 11.78
N ALA A 37 -25.53 4.93 11.49
CA ALA A 37 -26.77 4.17 11.64
C ALA A 37 -26.70 2.86 10.85
N ARG A 38 -27.28 1.79 11.42
CA ARG A 38 -27.28 0.47 10.77
C ARG A 38 -27.90 0.58 9.37
N ARG A 39 -27.20 0.03 8.36
CA ARG A 39 -27.57 0.10 6.93
C ARG A 39 -27.42 1.47 6.26
N ALA A 40 -26.76 2.45 6.89
CA ALA A 40 -26.44 3.73 6.24
C ALA A 40 -25.52 3.57 5.02
N HIS A 41 -24.70 2.51 4.99
CA HIS A 41 -23.86 2.16 3.84
C HIS A 41 -23.86 0.65 3.64
N ALA A 42 -23.97 0.22 2.38
CA ALA A 42 -23.93 -1.18 1.99
C ALA A 42 -23.48 -1.32 0.55
N SER A 43 -22.88 -2.48 0.23
CA SER A 43 -22.64 -2.92 -1.14
C SER A 43 -22.87 -4.43 -1.21
N THR A 44 -23.41 -4.89 -2.33
CA THR A 44 -23.76 -6.31 -2.56
C THR A 44 -22.58 -7.25 -2.35
N PHE A 45 -21.36 -6.82 -2.67
CA PHE A 45 -20.15 -7.63 -2.59
C PHE A 45 -19.23 -7.25 -1.43
N SER A 46 -19.64 -6.30 -0.57
CA SER A 46 -18.85 -5.93 0.61
C SER A 46 -18.66 -7.15 1.53
N GLY A 47 -17.42 -7.38 1.96
CA GLY A 47 -17.08 -8.51 2.83
C GLY A 47 -17.14 -9.88 2.14
N ASN A 48 -17.02 -9.94 0.81
CA ASN A 48 -16.95 -11.22 0.08
C ASN A 48 -15.87 -12.14 0.68
N PRO A 49 -16.20 -13.38 1.09
CA PRO A 49 -15.29 -14.24 1.85
C PRO A 49 -14.05 -14.68 1.07
N VAL A 50 -14.14 -14.82 -0.26
CA VAL A 50 -12.99 -15.17 -1.11
C VAL A 50 -11.97 -14.02 -1.12
N CYS A 51 -12.45 -12.78 -1.26
CA CYS A 51 -11.60 -11.60 -1.22
C CYS A 51 -10.97 -11.41 0.17
N ILE A 52 -11.72 -11.68 1.25
CA ILE A 52 -11.20 -11.62 2.62
C ILE A 52 -10.11 -12.66 2.86
N ALA A 53 -10.30 -13.90 2.40
CA ALA A 53 -9.28 -14.95 2.53
C ALA A 53 -7.97 -14.57 1.81
N ALA A 54 -8.05 -14.01 0.60
CA ALA A 54 -6.89 -13.52 -0.12
C ALA A 54 -6.22 -12.33 0.57
N ALA A 55 -7.01 -11.42 1.15
CA ALA A 55 -6.50 -10.28 1.89
C ALA A 55 -5.75 -10.71 3.16
N LEU A 56 -6.30 -11.65 3.92
CA LEU A 56 -5.62 -12.21 5.10
C LEU A 56 -4.29 -12.87 4.73
N LYS A 57 -4.26 -13.67 3.65
CA LYS A 57 -3.01 -14.27 3.19
C LYS A 57 -2.00 -13.22 2.70
N THR A 58 -2.47 -12.16 2.06
CA THR A 58 -1.63 -11.03 1.66
C THR A 58 -0.98 -10.39 2.88
N ILE A 59 -1.76 -10.09 3.93
CA ILE A 59 -1.25 -9.49 5.16
C ILE A 59 -0.20 -10.39 5.81
N GLU A 60 -0.48 -11.69 5.93
CA GLU A 60 0.45 -12.67 6.47
C GLU A 60 1.80 -12.66 5.72
N LEU A 61 1.78 -12.59 4.38
CA LEU A 61 3.00 -12.51 3.57
C LEU A 61 3.74 -11.16 3.75
N LEU A 62 2.99 -10.06 3.91
CA LEU A 62 3.58 -8.75 4.21
C LEU A 62 4.32 -8.75 5.54
N GLU A 63 3.70 -9.31 6.58
CA GLU A 63 4.27 -9.47 7.92
C GLU A 63 5.47 -10.43 7.92
N ASN A 64 5.43 -11.48 7.08
CA ASN A 64 6.51 -12.47 6.93
C ASN A 64 7.68 -12.00 6.04
N GLY A 65 7.90 -10.68 5.96
CA GLY A 65 9.14 -10.12 5.43
C GLY A 65 9.04 -9.47 4.05
N LEU A 66 7.88 -9.49 3.37
CA LEU A 66 7.76 -8.75 2.10
C LEU A 66 7.92 -7.23 2.28
N VAL A 67 7.53 -6.67 3.44
CA VAL A 67 7.77 -5.25 3.75
C VAL A 67 9.28 -4.97 3.83
N GLN A 68 10.03 -5.81 4.54
CA GLN A 68 11.48 -5.67 4.66
C GLN A 68 12.18 -5.89 3.31
N ASN A 69 11.71 -6.87 2.53
CA ASN A 69 12.21 -7.10 1.18
C ASN A 69 12.00 -5.87 0.28
N ALA A 70 10.82 -5.24 0.33
CA ALA A 70 10.56 -4.02 -0.43
C ALA A 70 11.49 -2.87 -0.05
N HIS A 71 11.87 -2.76 1.23
CA HIS A 71 12.88 -1.81 1.68
C HIS A 71 14.28 -2.14 1.12
N THR A 72 14.76 -3.37 1.32
CA THR A 72 16.10 -3.81 0.89
C THR A 72 16.28 -3.75 -0.62
N VAL A 73 15.37 -4.37 -1.38
CA VAL A 73 15.44 -4.43 -2.85
C VAL A 73 15.12 -3.06 -3.46
N GLY A 74 14.22 -2.29 -2.83
CA GLY A 74 13.90 -0.93 -3.24
C GLY A 74 15.11 0.00 -3.18
N ASN A 75 15.86 -0.03 -2.07
CA ASN A 75 17.09 0.77 -1.94
C ASN A 75 18.13 0.36 -2.97
N TYR A 76 18.35 -0.95 -3.15
CA TYR A 76 19.24 -1.45 -4.20
C TYR A 76 18.83 -0.93 -5.59
N LEU A 77 17.55 -1.03 -5.95
CA LEU A 77 17.06 -0.57 -7.24
C LEU A 77 17.23 0.95 -7.41
N LYS A 78 16.88 1.73 -6.39
CA LYS A 78 17.01 3.20 -6.39
C LYS A 78 18.47 3.62 -6.56
N ASP A 79 19.41 3.01 -5.83
CA ASP A 79 20.84 3.31 -5.93
C ASP A 79 21.40 2.99 -7.32
N ARG A 80 20.90 1.94 -7.98
CA ARG A 80 21.29 1.60 -9.35
C ARG A 80 20.72 2.56 -10.37
N LEU A 81 19.48 2.99 -10.19
CA LEU A 81 18.83 3.97 -11.06
C LEU A 81 19.44 5.38 -10.91
N ALA A 82 19.87 5.76 -9.71
CA ALA A 82 20.50 7.06 -9.45
C ALA A 82 21.75 7.30 -10.32
N LYS A 83 22.49 6.23 -10.68
CA LYS A 83 23.65 6.31 -11.58
C LYS A 83 23.30 6.75 -13.01
N LEU A 84 22.02 6.73 -13.38
CA LEU A 84 21.57 7.21 -14.69
C LEU A 84 21.62 8.74 -14.77
N LEU A 85 21.50 9.46 -13.64
CA LEU A 85 21.62 10.91 -13.58
C LEU A 85 22.97 11.40 -14.12
N ASP A 86 24.05 10.70 -13.77
CA ASP A 86 25.41 11.04 -14.24
C ASP A 86 25.65 10.66 -15.70
N LYS A 87 24.81 9.77 -16.27
CA LYS A 87 25.03 9.18 -17.59
C LYS A 87 24.18 9.80 -18.69
N TYR A 88 22.99 10.30 -18.37
CA TYR A 88 22.02 10.76 -19.35
C TYR A 88 21.43 12.10 -18.93
N GLU A 89 21.68 13.14 -19.73
CA GLU A 89 21.19 14.50 -19.50
C GLU A 89 19.66 14.60 -19.49
N CYS A 90 18.96 13.67 -20.15
CA CYS A 90 17.49 13.62 -20.16
C CYS A 90 16.87 13.07 -18.87
N VAL A 91 17.66 12.50 -17.96
CA VAL A 91 17.17 11.98 -16.68
C VAL A 91 17.26 13.10 -15.64
N GLY A 92 16.10 13.58 -15.20
CA GLY A 92 16.02 14.74 -14.30
C GLY A 92 16.08 14.41 -12.81
N ASP A 93 15.52 13.27 -12.38
CA ASP A 93 15.46 12.90 -10.96
C ASP A 93 15.28 11.38 -10.80
N VAL A 94 15.67 10.83 -9.65
CA VAL A 94 15.37 9.44 -9.26
C VAL A 94 14.87 9.45 -7.81
N ARG A 95 13.57 9.22 -7.62
CA ARG A 95 12.90 9.38 -6.32
C ARG A 95 11.97 8.22 -6.00
N GLY A 96 11.67 8.05 -4.72
CA GLY A 96 10.79 6.98 -4.25
C GLY A 96 11.20 6.40 -2.91
N LEU A 97 10.29 5.58 -2.37
CA LEU A 97 10.45 4.82 -1.12
C LEU A 97 10.08 3.36 -1.37
N GLY A 98 10.90 2.43 -0.85
CA GLY A 98 10.74 1.00 -1.13
C GLY A 98 10.72 0.72 -2.64
N LEU A 99 9.73 -0.04 -3.10
CA LEU A 99 9.56 -0.39 -4.52
C LEU A 99 8.64 0.58 -5.30
N MET A 100 8.26 1.71 -4.72
CA MET A 100 7.53 2.78 -5.42
C MET A 100 8.54 3.84 -5.87
N ILE A 101 9.16 3.63 -7.03
CA ILE A 101 10.26 4.43 -7.57
C ILE A 101 9.86 5.05 -8.91
N GLY A 102 10.24 6.32 -9.11
CA GLY A 102 10.15 7.03 -10.39
C GLY A 102 11.53 7.54 -10.84
N VAL A 103 11.70 7.60 -12.15
CA VAL A 103 12.83 8.18 -12.90
C VAL A 103 12.27 9.25 -13.82
#